data_AF-A0A4Q3RX19-F1
#
_entry.id   AF-A0A4Q3RX19-F1
#
_cell.length_a   1.000
_cell.length_b   1.000
_cell.length_c   1.000
_cell.angle_alpha   90.00
_cell.angle_beta   90.00
_cell.angle_gamma   90.00
#
_symmetry.space_group_name_H-M   'P 1'
#
loop_
_entity.id
_entity.type
_entity.pdbx_description
1 polymer ?
#
loop_
_entity_poly.entity_id
_entity_poly.type
_entity_poly.pdbx_seq_one_letter_code
_entity_poly.pdbx_strand_id
1 'polypeptide(L)'
;MIGIKISGNHYWYLSPFRDERTPSFKVNRKLNRWFDFAEGKGGNLVDLGTQLHRCTVKEFLQRLSSETFHIPQQVQQAAKEAADNRVIILSILRISSYPLINYLHERRIQLKVAEKYLCEARYSIGDKMYYSLAFKNDAGGYELRNKNFKGSSSPKDTTFIDNGAKEVAVFEGFFNFLSYQCIQHNQEVKDTNFLILNSTSFFEKSLPKMQEHQG
;
A
#
# COMPACT_ATOMS: atom_id res chain seq x y z
N MET A 1 19.84 1.24 -18.60
CA MET A 1 20.22 1.53 -17.20
C MET A 1 19.03 1.25 -16.31
N ILE A 2 19.13 0.30 -15.38
CA ILE A 2 18.05 0.00 -14.44
C ILE A 2 18.05 1.14 -13.40
N GLY A 3 16.95 1.88 -13.28
CA GLY A 3 16.83 2.92 -12.25
C GLY A 3 16.78 2.26 -10.87
N ILE A 4 17.81 2.47 -10.04
CA ILE A 4 17.91 1.87 -8.71
C ILE A 4 17.77 2.96 -7.65
N LYS A 5 16.85 2.76 -6.69
CA LYS A 5 16.79 3.54 -5.45
C LYS A 5 16.97 2.60 -4.25
N ILE A 6 17.95 2.88 -3.41
CA ILE A 6 18.28 2.06 -2.24
C ILE A 6 17.79 2.78 -0.97
N SER A 7 17.09 2.06 -0.10
CA SER A 7 16.70 2.53 1.23
C SER A 7 16.83 1.39 2.25
N GLY A 8 17.99 1.32 2.90
CA GLY A 8 18.34 0.22 3.80
C GLY A 8 18.36 -1.13 3.06
N ASN A 9 17.59 -2.12 3.55
CA ASN A 9 17.47 -3.45 2.93
C ASN A 9 16.48 -3.50 1.75
N HIS A 10 15.89 -2.37 1.37
CA HIS A 10 14.93 -2.27 0.28
C HIS A 10 15.56 -1.66 -0.95
N TYR A 11 15.46 -2.39 -2.05
CA TYR A 11 15.95 -1.99 -3.35
C TYR A 11 14.74 -1.80 -4.25
N TRP A 12 14.63 -0.61 -4.83
CA TRP A 12 13.58 -0.29 -5.78
C TRP A 12 14.15 -0.30 -7.19
N TYR A 13 13.48 -1.03 -8.08
CA TYR A 13 13.79 -1.20 -9.48
C TYR A 13 12.59 -0.80 -10.34
N LEU A 14 12.85 -0.52 -11.61
CA LEU A 14 11.79 -0.61 -12.61
C LEU A 14 11.33 -2.07 -12.68
N SER A 15 10.02 -2.29 -12.81
CA SER A 15 9.47 -3.63 -12.93
C SER A 15 10.05 -4.36 -14.14
N PRO A 16 10.48 -5.62 -13.99
CA PRO A 16 10.95 -6.41 -15.12
C PRO A 16 9.80 -6.95 -15.99
N PHE A 17 8.54 -6.73 -15.57
CA PHE A 17 7.36 -7.27 -16.25
C PHE A 17 6.69 -6.27 -17.20
N ARG A 18 7.13 -5.00 -17.19
CA ARG A 18 6.57 -3.92 -18.03
C ARG A 18 7.60 -2.81 -18.25
N ASP A 19 7.33 -1.95 -19.21
CA ASP A 19 8.09 -0.72 -19.39
C ASP A 19 7.49 0.40 -18.51
N GLU A 20 8.29 0.94 -17.59
CA GLU A 20 7.88 2.01 -16.69
C GLU A 20 9.01 3.01 -16.45
N ARG A 21 8.66 4.26 -16.13
CA ARG A 21 9.63 5.34 -15.87
C ARG A 21 9.92 5.57 -14.39
N THR A 22 9.04 5.11 -13.50
CA THR A 22 9.16 5.29 -12.05
C THR A 22 9.31 3.92 -11.38
N PRO A 23 10.35 3.68 -10.57
CA PRO A 23 10.54 2.40 -9.89
C PRO A 23 9.36 2.04 -8.98
N SER A 24 8.79 0.86 -9.21
CA SER A 24 7.69 0.31 -8.41
C SER A 24 7.94 -1.12 -7.93
N PHE A 25 9.02 -1.76 -8.38
CA PHE A 25 9.40 -3.11 -8.00
C PHE A 25 10.37 -3.10 -6.82
N LYS A 26 9.96 -3.65 -5.68
CA LYS A 26 10.71 -3.62 -4.43
C LYS A 26 11.26 -5.00 -4.08
N VAL A 27 12.57 -5.10 -3.91
CA VAL A 27 13.24 -6.30 -3.35
C VAL A 27 13.69 -6.02 -1.93
N ASN A 28 13.32 -6.90 -1.00
CA ASN A 28 13.84 -6.92 0.36
C ASN A 28 14.87 -8.03 0.49
N ARG A 29 16.16 -7.66 0.53
CA ARG A 29 17.27 -8.62 0.62
C ARG A 29 17.32 -9.38 1.95
N LYS A 30 16.76 -8.82 3.03
CA LYS A 30 16.70 -9.48 4.34
C LYS A 30 15.61 -10.55 4.37
N LEU A 31 14.44 -10.26 3.81
CA LEU A 31 13.31 -11.20 3.77
C LEU A 31 13.39 -12.18 2.60
N ASN A 32 14.30 -11.96 1.65
CA ASN A 32 14.37 -12.68 0.37
C ASN A 32 13.01 -12.70 -0.35
N ARG A 33 12.34 -11.55 -0.35
CA ARG A 33 11.02 -11.34 -0.96
C ARG A 33 11.06 -10.16 -1.93
N TRP A 34 10.25 -10.25 -2.97
CA TRP A 34 9.98 -9.16 -3.89
C TRP A 34 8.49 -8.80 -3.86
N PHE A 35 8.18 -7.54 -4.21
CA PHE A 35 6.82 -7.07 -4.40
C PHE A 35 6.79 -5.98 -5.47
N ASP A 36 5.92 -6.14 -6.46
CA ASP A 36 5.62 -5.15 -7.49
C ASP A 36 4.40 -4.33 -7.05
N PHE A 37 4.61 -3.04 -6.79
CA PHE A 37 3.55 -2.16 -6.28
C PHE A 37 2.52 -1.76 -7.33
N ALA A 38 2.84 -1.80 -8.63
CA ALA A 38 1.84 -1.48 -9.64
C ALA A 38 0.93 -2.67 -9.94
N GLU A 39 1.50 -3.89 -9.96
CA GLU A 39 0.71 -5.12 -10.16
C GLU A 39 0.09 -5.68 -8.87
N GLY A 40 0.58 -5.26 -7.70
CA GLY A 40 0.15 -5.80 -6.42
C GLY A 40 0.55 -7.26 -6.18
N LYS A 41 1.55 -7.76 -6.93
CA LYS A 41 2.06 -9.13 -6.83
C LYS A 41 3.37 -9.16 -6.09
N GLY A 42 3.66 -10.28 -5.42
CA GLY A 42 4.95 -10.50 -4.79
C GLY A 42 5.14 -11.95 -4.44
N GLY A 43 6.36 -12.29 -4.02
CA GLY A 43 6.75 -13.67 -3.80
C GLY A 43 8.18 -13.80 -3.29
N ASN A 44 8.63 -15.04 -3.22
CA ASN A 44 10.04 -15.38 -2.99
C ASN A 44 10.81 -15.40 -4.33
N LEU A 45 12.10 -15.74 -4.29
CA LEU A 45 12.98 -15.77 -5.47
C LEU A 45 12.53 -16.80 -6.53
N VAL A 46 11.98 -17.94 -6.12
CA VAL A 46 11.44 -18.95 -7.04
C VAL A 46 10.23 -18.39 -7.77
N ASP A 47 9.31 -17.71 -7.06
CA ASP A 47 8.15 -17.06 -7.67
C ASP A 47 8.57 -16.00 -8.69
N LEU A 48 9.64 -15.25 -8.38
CA LEU A 48 10.20 -14.26 -9.31
C LEU A 48 10.75 -14.93 -10.58
N GLY A 49 11.55 -15.99 -10.39
CA GLY A 49 12.22 -16.69 -11.47
C GLY A 49 11.26 -17.40 -12.40
N THR A 50 10.26 -18.09 -11.86
CA THR A 50 9.21 -18.74 -12.66
C THR A 50 8.42 -17.72 -13.46
N GLN A 51 8.12 -16.55 -12.89
CA GLN A 51 7.42 -15.47 -13.60
C GLN A 51 8.29 -14.83 -14.71
N LEU A 52 9.56 -14.54 -14.42
CA LEU A 52 10.50 -13.96 -15.40
C LEU A 52 10.76 -14.89 -16.59
N HIS A 53 11.00 -16.17 -16.29
CA HIS A 53 11.36 -17.16 -17.30
C HIS A 53 10.15 -17.92 -17.88
N ARG A 54 8.93 -17.58 -17.43
CA ARG A 54 7.66 -18.21 -17.82
C ARG A 54 7.76 -19.74 -17.82
N CYS A 55 8.21 -20.28 -16.69
CA CYS A 55 8.45 -21.70 -16.54
C CYS A 55 7.89 -22.20 -15.20
N THR A 56 7.73 -23.51 -15.09
CA THR A 56 7.35 -24.15 -13.84
C THR A 56 8.47 -24.07 -12.81
N VAL A 57 8.14 -24.26 -11.53
CA VAL A 57 9.14 -24.35 -10.46
C VAL A 57 10.20 -25.40 -10.77
N LYS A 58 9.79 -26.56 -11.31
CA LYS A 58 10.70 -27.65 -11.67
C LYS A 58 11.70 -27.23 -12.74
N GLU A 59 11.23 -26.62 -13.82
CA GLU A 59 12.09 -26.13 -14.90
C GLU A 59 13.02 -25.01 -14.43
N PHE A 60 12.53 -24.10 -13.58
CA PHE A 60 13.35 -23.03 -13.02
C PHE A 60 14.48 -23.58 -12.15
N LEU A 61 14.18 -24.54 -11.26
CA LEU A 61 15.19 -25.19 -10.42
C LEU A 61 16.20 -26.00 -11.25
N GLN A 62 15.75 -26.67 -12.32
CA GLN A 62 16.65 -27.36 -13.25
C GLN A 62 17.63 -26.39 -13.92
N ARG A 63 17.16 -25.23 -14.39
CA ARG A 63 18.01 -24.18 -14.96
C ARG A 63 19.02 -23.63 -13.96
N LEU A 64 18.59 -23.40 -12.71
CA LEU A 64 19.48 -22.97 -11.62
C LEU A 64 20.57 -24.01 -11.30
N SER A 65 20.27 -25.30 -11.49
CA SER A 65 21.25 -26.37 -11.26
C SER A 65 22.22 -26.57 -12.43
N SER A 66 21.85 -26.17 -13.65
CA SER A 66 22.67 -26.33 -14.86
C SER A 66 23.61 -25.15 -15.13
N GLU A 67 23.27 -23.96 -14.65
CA GLU A 67 24.19 -22.83 -14.65
C GLU A 67 25.04 -22.92 -13.37
N THR A 68 26.37 -22.83 -13.47
CA THR A 68 27.28 -22.79 -12.32
C THR A 68 27.11 -21.47 -11.55
N PHE A 69 25.97 -21.30 -10.90
CA PHE A 69 25.84 -20.40 -9.77
C PHE A 69 26.40 -21.14 -8.57
N HIS A 70 27.61 -20.79 -8.16
CA HIS A 70 28.05 -21.08 -6.81
C HIS A 70 27.09 -20.36 -5.86
N ILE A 71 26.03 -21.05 -5.45
CA ILE A 71 25.25 -20.69 -4.27
C ILE A 71 26.21 -20.92 -3.12
N PRO A 72 26.73 -19.86 -2.45
CA PRO A 72 27.40 -20.10 -1.19
C PRO A 72 26.36 -20.76 -0.32
N GLN A 73 26.63 -21.99 0.10
CA GLN A 73 25.86 -22.65 1.13
C GLN A 73 26.08 -21.81 2.40
N GLN A 74 25.31 -20.72 2.53
CA GLN A 74 25.22 -19.99 3.77
C GLN A 74 24.48 -20.93 4.70
N VAL A 75 25.31 -21.64 5.46
CA VAL A 75 25.10 -22.01 6.86
C VAL A 75 23.94 -21.20 7.42
N GLN A 76 22.97 -21.92 7.99
CA GLN A 76 21.90 -21.39 8.81
C GLN A 76 22.51 -20.52 9.92
N GLN A 77 22.90 -19.30 9.58
CA GLN A 77 23.20 -18.27 10.55
C GLN A 77 21.84 -17.89 11.09
N ALA A 78 21.66 -18.26 12.37
CA ALA A 78 20.54 -17.96 13.22
C ALA A 78 19.78 -16.74 12.69
N ALA A 79 18.49 -16.93 12.42
CA ALA A 79 17.57 -15.87 12.08
C ALA A 79 17.73 -14.75 13.11
N LYS A 80 18.59 -13.77 12.82
CA LYS A 80 18.55 -12.46 13.47
C LYS A 80 17.18 -11.95 13.10
N GLU A 81 16.28 -12.04 14.08
CA GLU A 81 14.87 -11.69 14.03
C GLU A 81 14.65 -10.71 12.89
N ALA A 82 13.91 -11.17 11.89
CA ALA A 82 13.53 -10.34 10.77
C ALA A 82 12.76 -9.17 11.37
N ALA A 83 13.46 -8.03 11.59
CA ALA A 83 12.86 -6.78 12.04
C ALA A 83 11.51 -6.64 11.35
N ASP A 84 10.45 -6.82 12.13
CA ASP A 84 9.11 -6.92 11.62
C ASP A 84 8.72 -5.51 11.16
N ASN A 85 8.84 -5.27 9.86
CA ASN A 85 8.49 -3.99 9.25
C ASN A 85 6.97 -3.84 9.09
N ARG A 86 6.17 -4.72 9.70
CA ARG A 86 4.72 -4.53 9.80
C ARG A 86 4.43 -3.30 10.64
N VAL A 87 3.40 -2.59 10.22
CA VAL A 87 2.79 -1.51 10.98
C VAL A 87 1.90 -2.15 12.04
N ILE A 88 2.18 -1.89 13.31
CA ILE A 88 1.34 -2.32 14.44
C ILE A 88 0.67 -1.08 15.02
N ILE A 89 -0.66 -1.00 14.88
CA ILE A 89 -1.44 0.08 15.48
C ILE A 89 -1.47 -0.09 16.99
N LEU A 90 -1.05 0.95 17.73
CA LEU A 90 -1.00 0.95 19.19
C LEU A 90 -2.18 1.72 19.78
N SER A 91 -2.56 2.84 19.16
CA SER A 91 -3.74 3.59 19.57
C SER A 91 -4.31 4.43 18.43
N ILE A 92 -5.60 4.71 18.55
CA ILE A 92 -6.36 5.58 17.66
C ILE A 92 -6.90 6.75 18.48
N LEU A 93 -6.57 7.96 18.06
CA LEU A 93 -6.84 9.20 18.77
C LEU A 93 -7.54 10.19 17.84
N ARG A 94 -8.14 11.22 18.43
CA ARG A 94 -8.55 12.41 17.67
C ARG A 94 -7.30 13.11 17.13
N ILE A 95 -7.41 13.67 15.93
CA ILE A 95 -6.35 14.47 15.31
C ILE A 95 -6.03 15.65 16.23
N SER A 96 -4.79 15.70 16.71
CA SER A 96 -4.35 16.75 17.64
C SER A 96 -2.90 17.17 17.43
N SER A 97 -2.07 16.29 16.85
CA SER A 97 -0.68 16.61 16.55
C SER A 97 -0.56 17.73 15.54
N TYR A 98 0.08 18.84 15.94
CA TYR A 98 0.33 20.00 15.09
C TYR A 98 0.95 19.65 13.73
N PRO A 99 1.95 18.74 13.62
CA PRO A 99 2.49 18.35 12.31
C PRO A 99 1.47 17.69 11.36
N LEU A 100 0.49 16.95 11.89
CA LEU A 100 -0.57 16.36 11.07
C LEU A 100 -1.59 17.42 10.63
N ILE A 101 -1.94 18.35 11.52
CA ILE A 101 -2.82 19.48 11.19
C ILE A 101 -2.18 20.38 10.13
N ASN A 102 -0.90 20.70 10.29
CA ASN A 102 -0.15 21.46 9.28
C ASN A 102 -0.05 20.69 7.95
N TYR A 103 0.15 19.37 7.98
CA TYR A 103 0.13 18.55 6.77
C TYR A 103 -1.23 18.58 6.07
N LEU A 104 -2.35 18.52 6.81
CA LEU A 104 -3.70 18.70 6.23
C LEU A 104 -3.84 20.07 5.56
N HIS A 105 -3.36 21.13 6.22
CA HIS A 105 -3.36 22.49 5.69
C HIS A 105 -2.54 22.61 4.39
N GLU A 106 -1.32 22.07 4.36
CA GLU A 106 -0.48 22.00 3.16
C GLU A 106 -1.17 21.25 2.00
N ARG A 107 -1.99 20.24 2.34
CA ARG A 107 -2.78 19.45 1.38
C ARG A 107 -4.14 20.08 1.05
N ARG A 108 -4.43 21.28 1.57
CA ARG A 108 -5.71 22.00 1.43
C ARG A 108 -6.93 21.19 1.85
N ILE A 109 -6.77 20.33 2.86
CA ILE A 109 -7.86 19.58 3.46
C ILE A 109 -8.29 20.30 4.74
N GLN A 110 -9.57 20.71 4.79
CA GLN A 110 -10.12 21.36 5.98
C GLN A 110 -10.13 20.37 7.15
N LEU A 111 -9.69 20.80 8.34
CA LEU A 111 -9.63 19.94 9.53
C LEU A 111 -11.01 19.32 9.85
N LYS A 112 -12.09 20.10 9.72
CA LYS A 112 -13.47 19.63 9.92
C LYS A 112 -13.87 18.50 8.97
N VAL A 113 -13.37 18.49 7.72
CA VAL A 113 -13.60 17.40 6.77
C VAL A 113 -12.73 16.20 7.13
N ALA A 114 -11.46 16.43 7.46
CA ALA A 114 -10.55 15.37 7.89
C ALA A 114 -11.08 14.62 9.11
N GLU A 115 -11.55 15.32 10.16
CA GLU A 115 -12.06 14.71 11.40
C GLU A 115 -13.28 13.81 11.21
N LYS A 116 -14.02 13.91 10.08
CA LYS A 116 -15.12 12.99 9.76
C LYS A 116 -14.65 11.60 9.36
N TYR A 117 -13.46 11.50 8.76
CA TYR A 117 -12.99 10.29 8.08
C TYR A 117 -11.66 9.78 8.61
N LEU A 118 -10.87 10.67 9.21
CA LEU A 118 -9.51 10.40 9.66
C LEU A 118 -9.43 10.47 11.17
N CYS A 119 -8.56 9.63 11.70
CA CYS A 119 -8.06 9.70 13.06
C CYS A 119 -6.54 9.88 13.05
N GLU A 120 -5.96 10.13 14.22
CA GLU A 120 -4.52 10.06 14.41
C GLU A 120 -4.18 8.67 14.98
N ALA A 121 -3.41 7.88 14.23
CA ALA A 121 -2.91 6.60 14.72
C ALA A 121 -1.51 6.76 15.29
N ARG A 122 -1.28 6.20 16.47
CA ARG A 122 0.07 5.90 17.00
C ARG A 122 0.38 4.45 16.66
N TYR A 123 1.56 4.19 16.10
CA TYR A 123 1.92 2.84 15.63
C TYR A 123 3.43 2.60 15.71
N SER A 124 3.82 1.34 15.73
CA SER A 124 5.23 0.94 15.61
C SER A 124 5.53 0.32 14.25
N ILE A 125 6.79 0.44 13.83
CA ILE A 125 7.41 -0.34 12.76
C ILE A 125 8.77 -0.81 13.32
N GLY A 126 8.89 -2.11 13.61
CA GLY A 126 9.94 -2.60 14.51
C GLY A 126 9.88 -1.88 15.86
N ASP A 127 11.04 -1.46 16.37
CA ASP A 127 11.15 -0.80 17.69
C ASP A 127 10.89 0.71 17.65
N LYS A 128 10.57 1.27 16.46
CA LYS A 128 10.38 2.71 16.29
C LYS A 128 8.90 3.07 16.34
N MET A 129 8.60 4.14 17.07
CA MET A 129 7.25 4.68 17.23
C MET A 129 7.00 5.83 16.26
N TYR A 130 5.80 5.86 15.71
CA TYR A 130 5.36 6.80 14.68
C TYR A 130 3.94 7.27 14.95
N TYR A 131 3.53 8.31 14.21
CA TYR A 131 2.15 8.75 14.16
C TYR A 131 1.80 9.29 12.77
N SER A 132 0.56 9.05 12.34
CA SER A 132 0.05 9.46 11.03
C SER A 132 -1.44 9.73 11.09
N LEU A 133 -1.95 10.45 10.10
CA LEU A 133 -3.37 10.40 9.77
C LEU A 133 -3.70 8.97 9.33
N ALA A 134 -4.82 8.45 9.81
CA ALA A 134 -5.25 7.09 9.57
C ALA A 134 -6.69 7.09 9.03
N PHE A 135 -6.87 6.42 7.90
CA PHE A 135 -8.16 6.22 7.25
C PHE A 135 -8.51 4.73 7.32
N LYS A 136 -9.62 4.39 7.98
CA LYS A 136 -10.01 2.99 8.21
C LYS A 136 -10.51 2.34 6.90
N ASN A 137 -10.10 1.09 6.66
CA ASN A 137 -10.61 0.27 5.56
C ASN A 137 -11.65 -0.75 6.04
N ASP A 138 -12.35 -1.37 5.09
CA ASP A 138 -13.48 -2.27 5.38
C ASP A 138 -13.04 -3.56 6.09
N ALA A 139 -11.79 -3.99 5.91
CA ALA A 139 -11.20 -5.14 6.60
C ALA A 139 -10.64 -4.80 8.00
N GLY A 140 -10.81 -3.56 8.48
CA GLY A 140 -10.39 -3.13 9.81
C GLY A 140 -8.93 -2.69 9.94
N GLY A 141 -8.17 -2.64 8.85
CA GLY A 141 -6.87 -1.97 8.82
C GLY A 141 -6.99 -0.47 8.52
N TYR A 142 -5.84 0.18 8.35
CA TYR A 142 -5.76 1.63 8.15
C TYR A 142 -4.79 2.00 7.04
N GLU A 143 -5.19 2.92 6.17
CA GLU A 143 -4.26 3.66 5.32
C GLU A 143 -3.65 4.80 6.11
N LEU A 144 -2.32 4.90 6.10
CA LEU A 144 -1.54 5.81 6.93
C LEU A 144 -0.81 6.84 6.09
N ARG A 145 -0.93 8.11 6.48
CA ARG A 145 -0.23 9.21 5.82
C ARG A 145 0.23 10.28 6.80
N ASN A 146 1.46 10.72 6.62
CA ASN A 146 1.94 12.01 7.11
C ASN A 146 2.86 12.61 6.03
N LYS A 147 3.48 13.76 6.33
CA LYS A 147 4.39 14.46 5.41
C LYS A 147 5.51 13.57 4.84
N ASN A 148 5.99 12.61 5.64
CA ASN A 148 7.17 11.80 5.35
C ASN A 148 6.85 10.32 5.08
N PHE A 149 5.60 9.90 5.24
CA PHE A 149 5.20 8.49 5.19
C PHE A 149 3.93 8.25 4.36
N LYS A 150 3.96 7.20 3.54
CA LYS A 150 2.81 6.54 2.91
C LYS A 150 2.90 5.07 3.27
N GLY A 151 1.86 4.52 3.87
CA GLY A 151 1.80 3.08 4.14
C GLY A 151 0.42 2.68 4.60
N SER A 152 0.30 1.44 5.06
CA SER A 152 -0.95 0.91 5.61
C SER A 152 -0.65 -0.06 6.74
N SER A 153 -1.60 -0.23 7.66
CA SER A 153 -1.64 -1.39 8.54
C SER A 153 -2.31 -2.57 7.83
N SER A 154 -2.03 -3.77 8.32
CA SER A 154 -2.75 -4.97 7.90
C SER A 154 -4.09 -5.07 8.65
N PRO A 155 -5.15 -5.63 8.04
CA PRO A 155 -5.27 -5.99 6.62
C PRO A 155 -5.40 -4.76 5.72
N LYS A 156 -4.92 -4.87 4.46
CA LYS A 156 -5.13 -3.81 3.46
C LYS A 156 -6.40 -4.09 2.68
N ASP A 157 -7.28 -3.11 2.58
CA ASP A 157 -8.52 -3.25 1.80
C ASP A 157 -9.04 -1.91 1.24
N THR A 158 -10.08 -1.98 0.42
CA THR A 158 -10.86 -0.82 0.01
C THR A 158 -11.67 -0.25 1.17
N THR A 159 -12.23 0.94 0.96
CA THR A 159 -13.24 1.52 1.86
C THR A 159 -14.47 1.87 1.04
N PHE A 160 -15.62 1.34 1.41
CA PHE A 160 -16.92 1.67 0.82
C PHE A 160 -17.77 2.50 1.79
N ILE A 161 -18.23 3.65 1.33
CA ILE A 161 -19.14 4.53 2.06
C ILE A 161 -20.49 4.48 1.34
N ASP A 162 -21.44 3.81 1.95
CA ASP A 162 -22.81 3.67 1.46
C ASP A 162 -23.67 4.84 1.96
N ASN A 163 -24.15 5.65 1.02
CA ASN A 163 -25.10 6.72 1.26
C ASN A 163 -26.52 6.34 0.80
N GLY A 164 -26.74 5.08 0.37
CA GLY A 164 -28.01 4.61 -0.20
C GLY A 164 -28.27 5.11 -1.61
N ALA A 165 -27.23 5.59 -2.31
CA ALA A 165 -27.35 6.13 -3.66
C ALA A 165 -27.28 5.05 -4.74
N LYS A 166 -27.68 5.41 -5.96
CA LYS A 166 -27.53 4.53 -7.14
C LYS A 166 -26.16 4.64 -7.81
N GLU A 167 -25.56 5.82 -7.75
CA GLU A 167 -24.27 6.10 -8.37
C GLU A 167 -23.12 5.87 -7.39
N VAL A 168 -21.93 5.55 -7.92
CA VAL A 168 -20.70 5.40 -7.13
C VAL A 168 -19.57 6.23 -7.74
N ALA A 169 -18.92 7.05 -6.91
CA ALA A 169 -17.68 7.72 -7.27
C ALA A 169 -16.47 6.92 -6.73
N VAL A 170 -15.51 6.65 -7.61
CA VAL A 170 -14.35 5.81 -7.32
C VAL A 170 -13.08 6.67 -7.19
N PHE A 171 -12.29 6.42 -6.14
CA PHE A 171 -11.07 7.17 -5.85
C PHE A 171 -9.86 6.23 -5.69
N GLU A 172 -8.69 6.61 -6.23
CA GLU A 172 -7.43 5.86 -6.07
C GLU A 172 -7.05 5.68 -4.59
N GLY A 173 -7.24 6.73 -3.78
CA GLY A 173 -6.97 6.69 -2.35
C GLY A 173 -7.67 7.80 -1.59
N PHE A 174 -7.60 7.72 -0.26
CA PHE A 174 -8.41 8.55 0.62
C PHE A 174 -8.13 10.05 0.50
N PHE A 175 -6.93 10.47 0.09
CA PHE A 175 -6.65 11.90 -0.12
C PHE A 175 -7.39 12.47 -1.33
N ASN A 176 -7.60 11.69 -2.39
CA ASN A 176 -8.41 12.13 -3.53
C ASN A 176 -9.87 12.29 -3.11
N PHE A 177 -10.37 11.34 -2.32
CA PHE A 177 -11.69 11.41 -1.71
C PHE A 177 -11.86 12.64 -0.80
N LEU A 178 -10.91 12.93 0.09
CA LEU A 178 -10.98 14.10 0.96
C LEU A 178 -10.92 15.43 0.18
N SER A 179 -10.14 15.49 -0.89
CA SER A 179 -10.12 16.67 -1.78
C SER A 179 -11.50 16.89 -2.42
N TYR A 180 -12.15 15.82 -2.90
CA TYR A 180 -13.52 15.88 -3.42
C TYR A 180 -14.51 16.39 -2.35
N GLN A 181 -14.45 15.85 -1.13
CA GLN A 181 -15.32 16.29 -0.03
C GLN A 181 -15.11 17.77 0.35
N CYS A 182 -13.89 18.30 0.20
CA CYS A 182 -13.64 19.72 0.41
C CYS A 182 -14.22 20.62 -0.70
N ILE A 183 -14.21 20.15 -1.95
CA ILE A 183 -14.76 20.88 -3.11
C ILE A 183 -16.28 20.93 -3.04
N GLN A 184 -16.93 19.82 -2.69
CA GLN A 184 -18.39 19.76 -2.54
C GLN A 184 -18.90 20.48 -1.27
N HIS A 185 -18.08 21.32 -0.65
CA HIS A 185 -18.36 22.04 0.60
C HIS A 185 -18.90 21.15 1.73
N ASN A 186 -18.56 19.86 1.72
CA ASN A 186 -19.09 18.89 2.68
C ASN A 186 -20.62 18.86 2.71
N GLN A 187 -21.28 19.21 1.60
CA GLN A 187 -22.70 18.99 1.41
C GLN A 187 -22.96 17.48 1.54
N GLU A 188 -24.06 17.11 2.17
CA GLU A 188 -24.51 15.72 2.17
C GLU A 188 -24.90 15.37 0.72
N VAL A 189 -23.93 14.90 -0.06
CA VAL A 189 -24.17 14.34 -1.39
C VAL A 189 -24.85 12.98 -1.17
N LYS A 190 -26.16 13.02 -0.90
CA LYS A 190 -26.99 11.83 -0.69
C LYS A 190 -27.18 11.01 -1.96
N ASP A 191 -26.78 11.58 -3.09
CA ASP A 191 -26.98 11.01 -4.41
C ASP A 191 -25.76 10.22 -4.92
N THR A 192 -24.72 10.00 -4.10
CA THR A 192 -23.52 9.25 -4.53
C THR A 192 -22.91 8.42 -3.39
N ASN A 193 -22.63 7.14 -3.66
CA ASN A 193 -21.82 6.26 -2.82
C ASN A 193 -20.33 6.46 -3.13
N PHE A 194 -19.44 6.15 -2.20
CA PHE A 194 -18.01 6.34 -2.42
C PHE A 194 -17.23 5.04 -2.27
N LEU A 195 -16.44 4.71 -3.30
CA LEU A 195 -15.50 3.59 -3.27
C LEU A 195 -14.08 4.13 -3.31
N ILE A 196 -13.34 3.95 -2.22
CA ILE A 196 -11.95 4.34 -2.10
C ILE A 196 -11.10 3.07 -2.23
N LEU A 197 -10.31 2.98 -3.31
CA LEU A 197 -9.55 1.78 -3.62
C LEU A 197 -8.39 1.55 -2.65
N ASN A 198 -7.75 2.61 -2.14
CA ASN A 198 -6.55 2.58 -1.27
C ASN A 198 -5.29 1.91 -1.92
N SER A 199 -5.45 1.24 -3.05
CA SER A 199 -4.43 0.59 -3.87
C SER A 199 -4.97 0.42 -5.28
N THR A 200 -4.22 0.80 -6.31
CA THR A 200 -4.61 0.51 -7.70
C THR A 200 -4.72 -1.00 -7.98
N SER A 201 -3.97 -1.82 -7.25
CA SER A 201 -4.08 -3.29 -7.29
C SER A 201 -5.44 -3.84 -6.85
N PHE A 202 -6.30 -3.00 -6.27
CA PHE A 202 -7.66 -3.39 -5.87
C PHE A 202 -8.71 -3.07 -6.93
N PHE A 203 -8.33 -2.50 -8.08
CA PHE A 203 -9.27 -2.16 -9.14
C PHE A 203 -10.07 -3.38 -9.63
N GLU A 204 -9.38 -4.45 -10.06
CA GLU A 204 -10.03 -5.65 -10.61
C GLU A 204 -10.99 -6.33 -9.62
N LYS A 205 -10.58 -6.47 -8.36
CA LYS A 205 -11.43 -7.07 -7.32
C LYS A 205 -12.65 -6.21 -6.96
N SER A 206 -12.61 -4.92 -7.30
CA SER A 206 -13.68 -3.97 -7.02
C SER A 206 -14.68 -3.80 -8.16
N LEU A 207 -14.41 -4.35 -9.36
CA LEU A 207 -15.31 -4.28 -10.50
C LEU A 207 -16.74 -4.78 -10.20
N PRO A 208 -16.95 -5.92 -9.51
CA PRO A 208 -18.31 -6.38 -9.21
C PRO A 208 -19.09 -5.35 -8.39
N LYS A 209 -18.45 -4.73 -7.40
CA LYS A 209 -19.07 -3.71 -6.54
C LYS A 209 -19.43 -2.44 -7.32
N MET A 210 -18.58 -2.05 -8.29
CA MET A 210 -18.87 -0.92 -9.17
C MET A 210 -20.06 -1.21 -10.07
N GLN A 211 -20.18 -2.44 -10.59
CA GLN A 211 -21.27 -2.84 -11.48
C GLN A 211 -22.65 -2.91 -10.80
N GLU A 212 -22.70 -3.05 -9.48
CA GLU A 212 -23.94 -2.92 -8.69
C GLU A 212 -24.56 -1.51 -8.76
N HIS A 213 -23.75 -0.50 -9.09
CA HIS A 213 -24.10 0.91 -9.09
C HIS A 213 -24.10 1.44 -10.53
N GLN A 214 -25.25 1.33 -11.20
CA GLN A 214 -25.43 1.86 -12.54
C GLN A 214 -25.93 3.32 -12.47
N GLY A 215 -25.07 4.24 -12.88
CA GLY A 215 -25.42 5.55 -13.43
C GLY A 215 -25.16 5.55 -14.93
#